data_AF-A3JL84-F1
#
_entry.id   AF-A3JL84-F1
#
_cell.length_a   1.000
_cell.length_b   1.000
_cell.length_c   1.000
_cell.angle_alpha   90.00
_cell.angle_beta   90.00
_cell.angle_gamma   90.00
#
_symmetry.space_group_name_H-M   'P 1'
#
loop_
_entity.id
_entity.type
_entity.pdbx_description
1 polymer ?
#
loop_
_entity_poly.entity_id
_entity_poly.type
_entity_poly.pdbx_seq_one_letter_code
_entity_poly.pdbx_strand_id
1 'polypeptide(L)'
;MAALLRRLFKSRITKLKTPAPAVNKQPQQAEAAKSAKEDRGARIAKQLEAVQGMPAQTKLAELAIGGLTAEVRSRAASDLRDEALLHDVIRQAKGRDKGVFQIVRQTLQQLRDVQAAQNELEEKRQQLIQQAQDQARSEDNTLYGPRLDTLIKQWKSVETDASNEQITEFLSATHQCRERIRQVQQQQLQEQQLHEKLDQRKQTLTLLDETLAQLKTDDTREPPTLTALDALLKTQHNRWLEASENTDVSAPEQSRYNTASAALRAYLEAHERLMQVQEQIAKLAANSAPGDGTKDDAELRGETAEQAKTLLAILDWPTTFPRPEPVIVLQTLAKQRKKAEPVEQPDLARQNSLSADLDRLLTELDSALENKQLKPAKQLLKNAQQITKKLDSRHQKPFVARTQLLQGQCNELSDWQGFATTPKQIGLCEQMERLAEQPIDPEAKAAHIKELQEGWKNLGGSSDRLLWARFRQASDAAYEPCKAYFAAKSDLKHANLATRQLICQQLQEFVAQADWSSIDWKVAERIHQTARQEWKAAWPVEFRDNRPLQKQFDELLKRLDAKLNDERQRNEALKQAIVTSAEELISTEPLTDAMVQAKELQGHWQAIGITHHREDRKL
;
A
#
# COMPACT_ATOMS: atom_id res chain seq x y z
N MET A 1 30.23 -1.91 -8.26
CA MET A 1 31.09 -0.97 -9.02
C MET A 1 32.54 -1.25 -8.67
N ALA A 2 33.30 -1.94 -9.53
CA ALA A 2 34.67 -2.38 -9.24
C ALA A 2 35.62 -2.03 -10.39
N ALA A 3 36.02 -0.75 -10.49
CA ALA A 3 36.86 -0.27 -11.59
C ALA A 3 37.60 1.04 -11.25
N LEU A 4 38.36 1.09 -10.14
CA LEU A 4 39.13 2.29 -9.76
C LEU A 4 40.64 2.09 -9.61
N LEU A 5 41.11 0.91 -9.19
CA LEU A 5 42.55 0.62 -9.05
C LEU A 5 43.34 0.64 -10.38
N ARG A 6 42.68 0.47 -11.54
CA ARG A 6 43.31 0.64 -12.87
C ARG A 6 43.44 2.10 -13.34
N ARG A 7 42.81 3.08 -12.69
CA ARG A 7 42.79 4.50 -13.15
C ARG A 7 43.90 5.37 -12.58
N LEU A 8 44.64 4.92 -11.56
CA LEU A 8 45.61 5.77 -10.84
C LEU A 8 46.98 5.94 -11.53
N PHE A 9 47.21 5.33 -12.69
CA PHE A 9 48.54 5.25 -13.34
C PHE A 9 48.73 6.09 -14.62
N LYS A 10 47.88 7.09 -14.93
CA LYS A 10 48.09 7.98 -16.09
C LYS A 10 47.71 9.44 -15.84
N SER A 11 48.71 10.30 -15.54
CA SER A 11 48.93 11.60 -16.22
C SER A 11 49.95 12.50 -15.50
N ARG A 12 51.01 12.93 -16.21
CA ARG A 12 51.84 14.14 -15.95
C ARG A 12 52.44 14.62 -17.29
N ILE A 13 52.78 15.93 -17.37
CA ILE A 13 53.55 16.72 -18.39
C ILE A 13 52.79 18.06 -18.66
N THR A 14 53.05 19.17 -17.92
CA THR A 14 53.92 20.37 -18.25
C THR A 14 53.43 21.26 -19.42
N LYS A 15 53.62 22.60 -19.53
CA LYS A 15 54.06 23.75 -18.67
C LYS A 15 53.87 25.10 -19.44
N LEU A 16 53.58 26.21 -18.72
CA LEU A 16 54.07 27.62 -18.87
C LEU A 16 53.79 28.59 -20.09
N LYS A 17 53.37 29.82 -19.69
CA LYS A 17 53.80 31.22 -20.09
C LYS A 17 53.21 32.06 -21.26
N THR A 18 53.21 33.39 -21.00
CA THR A 18 52.81 34.63 -21.73
C THR A 18 54.03 35.62 -21.79
N PRO A 19 53.98 36.90 -22.28
CA PRO A 19 53.27 37.62 -23.39
C PRO A 19 54.20 38.63 -24.19
N ALA A 20 53.63 39.69 -24.84
CA ALA A 20 54.16 41.09 -25.04
C ALA A 20 54.52 41.59 -26.51
N PRO A 21 54.87 42.90 -26.79
CA PRO A 21 54.17 43.77 -27.78
C PRO A 21 55.05 44.67 -28.73
N ALA A 22 54.47 45.62 -29.52
CA ALA A 22 55.13 46.79 -30.20
C ALA A 22 54.11 47.80 -30.86
N VAL A 23 54.50 48.82 -31.66
CA VAL A 23 54.80 50.24 -31.25
C VAL A 23 54.82 51.28 -32.42
N ASN A 24 54.17 52.48 -32.26
CA ASN A 24 54.30 53.76 -33.04
C ASN A 24 53.92 53.81 -34.57
N LYS A 25 53.66 54.94 -35.29
CA LYS A 25 53.88 56.42 -35.11
C LYS A 25 52.99 57.30 -36.06
N GLN A 26 52.89 58.62 -35.80
CA GLN A 26 52.27 59.73 -36.61
C GLN A 26 53.26 60.37 -37.64
N PRO A 27 53.05 61.52 -38.36
CA PRO A 27 51.91 62.49 -38.54
C PRO A 27 51.51 62.75 -40.03
N GLN A 28 50.41 63.39 -40.48
CA GLN A 28 49.54 64.54 -40.11
C GLN A 28 49.97 65.94 -40.66
N GLN A 29 49.11 66.58 -41.50
CA GLN A 29 48.68 68.01 -41.45
C GLN A 29 47.89 68.48 -42.70
N ALA A 30 46.55 68.57 -42.62
CA ALA A 30 45.68 69.37 -43.52
C ALA A 30 44.20 69.46 -43.01
N GLU A 31 43.98 69.77 -41.73
CA GLU A 31 42.80 69.24 -41.00
C GLU A 31 41.99 70.26 -40.15
N ALA A 32 42.13 71.57 -40.41
CA ALA A 32 41.56 72.61 -39.52
C ALA A 32 40.09 73.03 -39.81
N ALA A 33 39.59 72.88 -41.05
CA ALA A 33 38.25 73.36 -41.43
C ALA A 33 37.19 72.24 -41.60
N LYS A 34 37.62 70.98 -41.76
CA LYS A 34 36.71 69.83 -41.75
C LYS A 34 36.28 69.43 -40.33
N SER A 35 37.20 69.56 -39.36
CA SER A 35 37.04 69.12 -37.98
C SER A 35 35.76 69.63 -37.30
N ALA A 36 35.35 70.88 -37.51
CA ALA A 36 34.14 71.43 -36.87
C ALA A 36 32.82 70.82 -37.40
N LYS A 37 32.76 70.39 -38.67
CA LYS A 37 31.60 69.65 -39.22
C LYS A 37 31.67 68.16 -38.87
N GLU A 38 32.86 67.58 -38.92
CA GLU A 38 33.10 66.18 -38.54
C GLU A 38 32.81 65.94 -37.04
N ASP A 39 33.19 66.86 -36.16
CA ASP A 39 32.91 66.80 -34.71
C ASP A 39 31.40 66.91 -34.42
N ARG A 40 30.66 67.80 -35.10
CA ARG A 40 29.18 67.82 -34.98
C ARG A 40 28.54 66.52 -35.48
N GLY A 41 29.03 65.96 -36.60
CA GLY A 41 28.57 64.67 -37.12
C GLY A 41 28.84 63.52 -36.16
N ALA A 42 30.07 63.43 -35.63
CA ALA A 42 30.49 62.43 -34.66
C ALA A 42 29.69 62.51 -33.35
N ARG A 43 29.38 63.73 -32.86
CA ARG A 43 28.52 63.92 -31.68
C ARG A 43 27.09 63.45 -31.90
N ILE A 44 26.52 63.64 -33.10
CA ILE A 44 25.17 63.16 -33.45
C ILE A 44 25.18 61.63 -33.55
N ALA A 45 26.17 61.04 -34.23
CA ALA A 45 26.33 59.59 -34.33
C ALA A 45 26.45 58.96 -32.93
N LYS A 46 27.28 59.53 -32.05
CA LYS A 46 27.45 59.10 -30.66
C LYS A 46 26.17 59.24 -29.81
N GLN A 47 25.30 60.23 -30.10
CA GLN A 47 23.99 60.32 -29.45
C GLN A 47 23.00 59.27 -29.97
N LEU A 48 22.96 58.99 -31.28
CA LEU A 48 22.12 57.94 -31.84
C LEU A 48 22.55 56.55 -31.35
N GLU A 49 23.85 56.28 -31.32
CA GLU A 49 24.45 55.08 -30.73
C GLU A 49 24.12 54.97 -29.23
N ALA A 50 24.20 56.08 -28.49
CA ALA A 50 23.83 56.10 -27.07
C ALA A 50 22.35 55.82 -26.82
N VAL A 51 21.43 56.24 -27.70
CA VAL A 51 19.99 55.88 -27.61
C VAL A 51 19.78 54.40 -27.97
N GLN A 52 20.45 53.90 -29.01
CA GLN A 52 20.36 52.49 -29.44
C GLN A 52 20.93 51.51 -28.39
N GLY A 53 21.92 51.94 -27.59
CA GLY A 53 22.54 51.14 -26.53
C GLY A 53 21.71 50.94 -25.26
N MET A 54 20.38 51.09 -25.31
CA MET A 54 19.44 50.97 -24.18
C MET A 54 19.90 51.69 -22.90
N PRO A 55 20.13 53.02 -22.95
CA PRO A 55 20.66 53.78 -21.82
C PRO A 55 19.62 53.91 -20.71
N ALA A 56 20.08 54.29 -19.50
CA ALA A 56 19.19 54.55 -18.37
C ALA A 56 18.07 55.56 -18.72
N GLN A 57 16.88 55.34 -18.18
CA GLN A 57 15.67 56.13 -18.48
C GLN A 57 15.87 57.64 -18.24
N THR A 58 16.63 58.03 -17.23
CA THR A 58 17.03 59.43 -16.98
C THR A 58 17.79 60.04 -18.15
N LYS A 59 18.70 59.28 -18.77
CA LYS A 59 19.49 59.69 -19.93
C LYS A 59 18.67 59.71 -21.22
N LEU A 60 17.65 58.87 -21.34
CA LEU A 60 16.64 59.01 -22.40
C LEU A 60 15.84 60.29 -22.24
N ALA A 61 15.43 60.66 -21.02
CA ALA A 61 14.72 61.91 -20.76
C ALA A 61 15.57 63.15 -21.11
N GLU A 62 16.85 63.15 -20.72
CA GLU A 62 17.83 64.18 -21.13
C GLU A 62 17.94 64.28 -22.65
N LEU A 63 18.09 63.15 -23.36
CA LEU A 63 18.25 63.11 -24.81
C LEU A 63 16.95 63.44 -25.57
N ALA A 64 15.77 63.18 -24.99
CA ALA A 64 14.47 63.57 -25.54
C ALA A 64 14.27 65.10 -25.55
N ILE A 65 14.79 65.79 -24.55
CA ILE A 65 14.68 67.25 -24.42
C ILE A 65 15.85 67.96 -25.14
N GLY A 66 17.08 67.48 -24.94
CA GLY A 66 18.33 68.15 -25.32
C GLY A 66 19.13 67.53 -26.48
N GLY A 67 18.63 66.48 -27.13
CA GLY A 67 19.30 65.84 -28.27
C GLY A 67 19.57 66.79 -29.44
N LEU A 68 20.71 66.62 -30.11
CA LEU A 68 21.21 67.55 -31.15
C LEU A 68 20.38 67.56 -32.45
N THR A 69 19.50 66.58 -32.66
CA THR A 69 18.61 66.47 -33.83
C THR A 69 17.19 66.13 -33.39
N ALA A 70 16.21 66.38 -34.28
CA ALA A 70 14.84 65.92 -34.06
C ALA A 70 14.76 64.39 -33.93
N GLU A 71 15.55 63.65 -34.70
CA GLU A 71 15.59 62.18 -34.70
C GLU A 71 16.10 61.60 -33.37
N VAL A 72 17.20 62.13 -32.81
CA VAL A 72 17.70 61.73 -31.48
C VAL A 72 16.61 61.98 -30.43
N ARG A 73 15.94 63.14 -30.49
CA ARG A 73 14.91 63.52 -29.53
C ARG A 73 13.64 62.67 -29.66
N SER A 74 13.18 62.37 -30.87
CA SER A 74 12.01 61.50 -31.10
C SER A 74 12.26 60.06 -30.69
N ARG A 75 13.46 59.53 -30.93
CA ARG A 75 13.82 58.15 -30.59
C ARG A 75 14.07 57.97 -29.09
N ALA A 76 14.74 58.93 -28.45
CA ALA A 76 14.84 58.96 -27.00
C ALA A 76 13.45 59.11 -26.33
N ALA A 77 12.54 59.85 -26.94
CA ALA A 77 11.15 60.01 -26.48
C ALA A 77 10.27 58.76 -26.65
N SER A 78 10.47 57.96 -27.71
CA SER A 78 9.72 56.70 -27.92
C SER A 78 10.14 55.59 -26.95
N ASP A 79 11.39 55.61 -26.52
CA ASP A 79 12.01 54.52 -25.75
C ASP A 79 11.88 54.73 -24.23
N LEU A 80 11.29 55.85 -23.80
CA LEU A 80 10.91 56.13 -22.42
C LEU A 80 9.75 55.23 -21.95
N ARG A 81 9.92 54.63 -20.77
CA ARG A 81 8.95 53.74 -20.10
C ARG A 81 8.66 54.12 -18.64
N ASP A 82 9.42 55.05 -18.07
CA ASP A 82 9.21 55.56 -16.71
C ASP A 82 8.15 56.67 -16.70
N GLU A 83 7.03 56.45 -16.00
CA GLU A 83 5.91 57.39 -15.95
C GLU A 83 6.28 58.77 -15.38
N ALA A 84 7.13 58.85 -14.36
CA ALA A 84 7.54 60.12 -13.78
C ALA A 84 8.37 60.95 -14.78
N LEU A 85 9.32 60.29 -15.46
CA LEU A 85 10.14 60.94 -16.49
C LEU A 85 9.32 61.32 -17.74
N LEU A 86 8.33 60.51 -18.13
CA LEU A 86 7.38 60.87 -19.20
C LEU A 86 6.60 62.15 -18.85
N HIS A 87 6.10 62.27 -17.61
CA HIS A 87 5.42 63.50 -17.15
C HIS A 87 6.33 64.73 -17.14
N ASP A 88 7.59 64.59 -16.72
CA ASP A 88 8.55 65.70 -16.70
C ASP A 88 8.99 66.10 -18.12
N VAL A 89 9.18 65.15 -19.04
CA VAL A 89 9.46 65.44 -20.46
C VAL A 89 8.24 66.10 -21.14
N ILE A 90 7.01 65.67 -20.84
CA ILE A 90 5.78 66.36 -21.29
C ILE A 90 5.78 67.81 -20.80
N ARG A 91 6.13 68.07 -19.53
CA ARG A 91 6.20 69.43 -18.97
C ARG A 91 7.22 70.30 -19.69
N GLN A 92 8.40 69.76 -20.03
CA GLN A 92 9.51 70.50 -20.64
C GLN A 92 9.40 70.64 -22.18
N ALA A 93 8.79 69.68 -22.87
CA ALA A 93 8.56 69.75 -24.32
C ALA A 93 7.37 70.66 -24.70
N LYS A 94 6.43 70.90 -23.78
CA LYS A 94 5.24 71.73 -23.99
C LYS A 94 5.60 73.15 -24.46
N GLY A 95 5.29 73.46 -25.72
CA GLY A 95 5.60 74.74 -26.36
C GLY A 95 7.01 74.87 -26.93
N ARG A 96 7.90 73.87 -26.71
CA ARG A 96 9.29 73.87 -27.20
C ARG A 96 9.54 72.84 -28.30
N ASP A 97 8.89 71.68 -28.24
CA ASP A 97 8.89 70.68 -29.31
C ASP A 97 7.55 69.93 -29.38
N LYS A 98 6.78 70.19 -30.45
CA LYS A 98 5.47 69.58 -30.66
C LYS A 98 5.56 68.07 -30.97
N GLY A 99 6.62 67.64 -31.66
CA GLY A 99 6.78 66.23 -32.04
C GLY A 99 7.10 65.37 -30.83
N VAL A 100 8.09 65.78 -30.03
CA VAL A 100 8.42 65.13 -28.76
C VAL A 100 7.20 65.12 -27.83
N PHE A 101 6.51 66.25 -27.66
CA PHE A 101 5.31 66.33 -26.82
C PHE A 101 4.20 65.34 -27.24
N GLN A 102 3.97 65.15 -28.55
CA GLN A 102 2.98 64.19 -29.05
C GLN A 102 3.43 62.74 -28.84
N ILE A 103 4.70 62.41 -29.12
CA ILE A 103 5.27 61.07 -28.92
C ILE A 103 5.18 60.66 -27.45
N VAL A 104 5.66 61.50 -26.53
CA VAL A 104 5.72 61.20 -25.09
C VAL A 104 4.31 61.09 -24.48
N ARG A 105 3.34 61.87 -24.99
CA ARG A 105 1.94 61.72 -24.59
C ARG A 105 1.32 60.41 -25.10
N GLN A 106 1.70 59.96 -26.30
CA GLN A 106 1.24 58.70 -26.86
C GLN A 106 1.86 57.49 -26.15
N THR A 107 3.17 57.52 -25.84
CA THR A 107 3.82 56.43 -25.07
C THR A 107 3.27 56.34 -23.65
N LEU A 108 3.01 57.47 -22.98
CA LEU A 108 2.35 57.49 -21.67
C LEU A 108 0.93 56.88 -21.72
N GLN A 109 0.14 57.17 -22.77
CA GLN A 109 -1.17 56.55 -22.93
C GLN A 109 -1.04 55.04 -23.16
N GLN A 110 -0.13 54.61 -24.06
CA GLN A 110 0.11 53.19 -24.34
C GLN A 110 0.55 52.40 -23.10
N LEU A 111 1.40 52.98 -22.24
CA LEU A 111 1.81 52.35 -20.98
C LEU A 111 0.62 52.18 -20.01
N ARG A 112 -0.25 53.20 -19.92
CA ARG A 112 -1.46 53.13 -19.09
C ARG A 112 -2.48 52.14 -19.63
N ASP A 113 -2.66 52.06 -20.94
CA ASP A 113 -3.55 51.09 -21.57
C ASP A 113 -3.05 49.66 -21.35
N VAL A 114 -1.73 49.43 -21.42
CA VAL A 114 -1.10 48.13 -21.10
C VAL A 114 -1.22 47.79 -19.61
N GLN A 115 -0.96 48.73 -18.71
CA GLN A 115 -1.14 48.52 -17.26
C GLN A 115 -2.60 48.23 -16.90
N ALA A 116 -3.55 48.96 -17.48
CA ALA A 116 -4.98 48.74 -17.25
C ALA A 116 -5.41 47.35 -17.73
N ALA A 117 -4.96 46.91 -18.91
CA ALA A 117 -5.23 45.56 -19.42
C ALA A 117 -4.60 44.46 -18.56
N GLN A 118 -3.40 44.68 -18.01
CA GLN A 118 -2.76 43.76 -17.06
C GLN A 118 -3.56 43.66 -15.75
N ASN A 119 -3.95 44.79 -15.17
CA ASN A 119 -4.78 44.82 -13.96
C ASN A 119 -6.14 44.13 -14.17
N GLU A 120 -6.80 44.36 -15.30
CA GLU A 120 -8.09 43.71 -15.63
C GLU A 120 -7.96 42.18 -15.75
N LEU A 121 -6.81 41.68 -16.24
CA LEU A 121 -6.50 40.24 -16.27
C LEU A 121 -6.20 39.68 -14.87
N GLU A 122 -5.50 40.43 -14.03
CA GLU A 122 -5.25 40.05 -12.62
C GLU A 122 -6.54 39.99 -11.80
N GLU A 123 -7.43 40.99 -11.92
CA GLU A 123 -8.74 40.98 -11.27
C GLU A 123 -9.59 39.79 -11.74
N LYS A 124 -9.62 39.49 -13.04
CA LYS A 124 -10.32 38.32 -13.58
C LYS A 124 -9.75 37.00 -13.04
N ARG A 125 -8.43 36.85 -12.95
CA ARG A 125 -7.79 35.68 -12.33
C ARG A 125 -8.22 35.53 -10.87
N GLN A 126 -8.18 36.61 -10.09
CA GLN A 126 -8.57 36.58 -8.68
C GLN A 126 -10.05 36.23 -8.50
N GLN A 127 -10.94 36.76 -9.34
CA GLN A 127 -12.37 36.43 -9.34
C GLN A 127 -12.62 34.95 -9.66
N LEU A 128 -11.91 34.37 -10.63
CA LEU A 128 -12.04 32.94 -10.98
C LEU A 128 -11.51 32.02 -9.87
N ILE A 129 -10.41 32.40 -9.21
CA ILE A 129 -9.91 31.69 -8.02
C ILE A 129 -10.96 31.71 -6.91
N GLN A 130 -11.52 32.89 -6.61
CA GLN A 130 -12.53 33.03 -5.57
C GLN A 130 -13.79 32.21 -5.89
N GLN A 131 -14.30 32.27 -7.13
CA GLN A 131 -15.44 31.46 -7.56
C GLN A 131 -15.18 29.95 -7.44
N ALA A 132 -13.97 29.49 -7.77
CA ALA A 132 -13.58 28.09 -7.59
C ALA A 132 -13.51 27.70 -6.09
N GLN A 133 -12.98 28.56 -5.22
CA GLN A 133 -12.93 28.34 -3.77
C GLN A 133 -14.32 28.35 -3.13
N ASP A 134 -15.20 29.27 -3.53
CA ASP A 134 -16.58 29.34 -3.05
C ASP A 134 -17.40 28.13 -3.52
N GLN A 135 -17.21 27.68 -4.76
CA GLN A 135 -17.79 26.41 -5.22
C GLN A 135 -17.24 25.20 -4.44
N ALA A 136 -15.94 25.15 -4.15
CA ALA A 136 -15.34 24.07 -3.35
C ALA A 136 -15.94 23.96 -1.94
N ARG A 137 -16.32 25.11 -1.35
CA ARG A 137 -16.98 25.21 -0.03
C ARG A 137 -18.49 24.98 -0.06
N SER A 138 -19.12 25.03 -1.24
CA SER A 138 -20.57 24.96 -1.37
C SER A 138 -21.14 23.54 -1.14
N GLU A 139 -22.31 23.49 -0.51
CA GLU A 139 -23.10 22.26 -0.35
C GLU A 139 -24.10 22.03 -1.50
N ASP A 140 -24.34 23.04 -2.34
CA ASP A 140 -25.24 22.95 -3.48
C ASP A 140 -24.62 22.11 -4.61
N ASN A 141 -25.06 20.86 -4.73
CA ASN A 141 -24.61 19.93 -5.76
C ASN A 141 -25.27 20.12 -7.14
N THR A 142 -26.21 21.07 -7.32
CA THR A 142 -26.92 21.22 -8.60
C THR A 142 -25.97 21.68 -9.71
N LEU A 143 -25.93 20.99 -10.85
CA LEU A 143 -25.01 21.34 -11.98
C LEU A 143 -23.53 21.55 -11.57
N TYR A 144 -23.06 20.92 -10.49
CA TYR A 144 -21.74 21.21 -9.90
C TYR A 144 -20.58 20.95 -10.89
N GLY A 145 -20.61 19.80 -11.58
CA GLY A 145 -19.66 19.49 -12.66
C GLY A 145 -19.66 20.53 -13.80
N PRO A 146 -20.80 20.80 -14.45
CA PRO A 146 -20.91 21.84 -15.48
C PRO A 146 -20.47 23.25 -15.03
N ARG A 147 -20.71 23.64 -13.77
CA ARG A 147 -20.19 24.90 -13.21
C ARG A 147 -18.67 24.89 -13.13
N LEU A 148 -18.08 23.81 -12.62
CA LEU A 148 -16.62 23.63 -12.55
C LEU A 148 -15.96 23.62 -13.95
N ASP A 149 -16.55 22.91 -14.91
CA ASP A 149 -16.05 22.88 -16.30
C ASP A 149 -16.07 24.26 -16.96
N THR A 150 -17.03 25.11 -16.57
CA THR A 150 -17.12 26.50 -17.03
C THR A 150 -15.99 27.34 -16.45
N LEU A 151 -15.73 27.23 -15.13
CA LEU A 151 -14.60 27.89 -14.47
C LEU A 151 -13.24 27.46 -15.06
N ILE A 152 -13.04 26.16 -15.29
CA ILE A 152 -11.80 25.64 -15.92
C ILE A 152 -11.62 26.18 -17.34
N LYS A 153 -12.70 26.32 -18.12
CA LYS A 153 -12.63 26.92 -19.47
C LYS A 153 -12.28 28.40 -19.43
N GLN A 154 -12.83 29.15 -18.47
CA GLN A 154 -12.54 30.57 -18.28
C GLN A 154 -11.11 30.79 -17.77
N TRP A 155 -10.61 29.95 -16.85
CA TRP A 155 -9.23 30.03 -16.37
C TRP A 155 -8.21 29.89 -17.49
N LYS A 156 -8.40 28.91 -18.38
CA LYS A 156 -7.52 28.67 -19.53
C LYS A 156 -7.36 29.86 -20.48
N SER A 157 -8.30 30.82 -20.50
CA SER A 157 -8.16 32.03 -21.32
C SER A 157 -7.40 33.17 -20.63
N VAL A 158 -7.08 33.04 -19.34
CA VAL A 158 -6.33 34.05 -18.54
C VAL A 158 -5.11 33.46 -17.81
N GLU A 159 -4.82 32.17 -18.01
CA GLU A 159 -3.72 31.40 -17.41
C GLU A 159 -2.32 31.88 -17.86
N THR A 160 -2.22 32.48 -19.04
CA THR A 160 -0.98 33.11 -19.53
C THR A 160 -0.56 34.26 -18.61
N ASP A 161 0.71 34.24 -18.20
CA ASP A 161 1.31 35.19 -17.26
C ASP A 161 0.68 35.22 -15.85
N ALA A 162 -0.07 34.18 -15.47
CA ALA A 162 -0.52 33.99 -14.08
C ALA A 162 0.65 33.69 -13.15
N SER A 163 0.58 34.14 -11.88
CA SER A 163 1.61 33.82 -10.89
C SER A 163 1.54 32.35 -10.47
N ASN A 164 2.67 31.78 -10.02
CA ASN A 164 2.70 30.41 -9.49
C ASN A 164 1.70 30.22 -8.33
N GLU A 165 1.55 31.25 -7.48
CA GLU A 165 0.60 31.27 -6.37
C GLU A 165 -0.84 31.17 -6.87
N GLN A 166 -1.25 32.04 -7.79
CA GLN A 166 -2.56 32.03 -8.45
C GLN A 166 -2.88 30.68 -9.11
N ILE A 167 -1.90 30.08 -9.81
CA ILE A 167 -2.03 28.76 -10.41
C ILE A 167 -2.24 27.69 -9.33
N THR A 168 -1.46 27.71 -8.24
CA THR A 168 -1.62 26.72 -7.16
C THR A 168 -2.95 26.85 -6.42
N GLU A 169 -3.45 28.07 -6.18
CA GLU A 169 -4.76 28.30 -5.57
C GLU A 169 -5.90 27.78 -6.45
N PHE A 170 -5.89 28.11 -7.75
CA PHE A 170 -6.91 27.65 -8.68
C PHE A 170 -6.93 26.12 -8.84
N LEU A 171 -5.75 25.50 -8.93
CA LEU A 171 -5.62 24.05 -9.03
C LEU A 171 -6.04 23.34 -7.73
N SER A 172 -5.73 23.91 -6.56
CA SER A 172 -6.15 23.39 -5.26
C SER A 172 -7.68 23.43 -5.11
N ALA A 173 -8.32 24.55 -5.43
CA ALA A 173 -9.78 24.67 -5.44
C ALA A 173 -10.42 23.70 -6.44
N THR A 174 -9.87 23.60 -7.66
CA THR A 174 -10.33 22.66 -8.69
C THR A 174 -10.23 21.19 -8.23
N HIS A 175 -9.16 20.84 -7.50
CA HIS A 175 -8.99 19.51 -6.93
C HIS A 175 -10.06 19.21 -5.87
N GLN A 176 -10.30 20.15 -4.95
CA GLN A 176 -11.35 20.02 -3.92
C GLN A 176 -12.75 19.83 -4.55
N CYS A 177 -13.08 20.61 -5.58
CA CYS A 177 -14.32 20.44 -6.34
C CYS A 177 -14.44 19.04 -6.97
N ARG A 178 -13.37 18.52 -7.58
CA ARG A 178 -13.37 17.17 -8.19
C ARG A 178 -13.56 16.06 -7.17
N GLU A 179 -12.89 16.14 -6.03
CA GLU A 179 -13.06 15.18 -4.94
C GLU A 179 -14.48 15.24 -4.37
N ARG A 180 -15.10 16.42 -4.26
CA ARG A 180 -16.51 16.56 -3.84
C ARG A 180 -17.48 15.94 -4.85
N ILE A 181 -17.28 16.12 -6.15
CA ILE A 181 -18.06 15.43 -7.21
C ILE A 181 -17.96 13.91 -7.03
N ARG A 182 -16.73 13.40 -6.83
CA ARG A 182 -16.45 11.98 -6.67
C ARG A 182 -17.13 11.39 -5.43
N GLN A 183 -17.07 12.10 -4.30
CA GLN A 183 -17.74 11.70 -3.06
C GLN A 183 -19.25 11.61 -3.23
N VAL A 184 -19.88 12.61 -3.85
CA VAL A 184 -21.34 12.62 -4.10
C VAL A 184 -21.74 11.48 -5.05
N GLN A 185 -20.97 11.22 -6.12
CA GLN A 185 -21.21 10.10 -7.03
C GLN A 185 -21.07 8.74 -6.32
N GLN A 186 -20.07 8.60 -5.44
CA GLN A 186 -19.84 7.38 -4.68
C GLN A 186 -20.97 7.13 -3.66
N GLN A 187 -21.44 8.16 -2.96
CA GLN A 187 -22.58 8.09 -2.07
C GLN A 187 -23.87 7.68 -2.81
N GLN A 188 -24.16 8.32 -3.95
CA GLN A 188 -25.32 7.97 -4.78
C GLN A 188 -25.27 6.51 -5.27
N LEU A 189 -24.10 6.02 -5.67
CA LEU A 189 -23.93 4.62 -6.09
C LEU A 189 -24.15 3.64 -4.91
N GLN A 190 -23.66 3.99 -3.71
CA GLN A 190 -23.87 3.19 -2.50
C GLN A 190 -25.35 3.15 -2.10
N GLU A 191 -26.04 4.29 -2.14
CA GLU A 191 -27.49 4.38 -1.87
C GLU A 191 -28.30 3.56 -2.89
N GLN A 192 -27.95 3.63 -4.18
CA GLN A 192 -28.56 2.80 -5.23
C GLN A 192 -28.35 1.31 -4.99
N GLN A 193 -27.12 0.87 -4.69
CA GLN A 193 -26.82 -0.54 -4.39
C GLN A 193 -27.58 -1.05 -3.15
N LEU A 194 -27.71 -0.24 -2.10
CA LEU A 194 -28.51 -0.59 -0.92
C LEU A 194 -30.00 -0.72 -1.27
N HIS A 195 -30.52 0.18 -2.12
CA HIS A 195 -31.90 0.12 -2.59
C HIS A 195 -32.18 -1.12 -3.45
N GLU A 196 -31.29 -1.44 -4.40
CA GLU A 196 -31.38 -2.64 -5.23
C GLU A 196 -31.36 -3.92 -4.38
N LYS A 197 -30.46 -4.01 -3.37
CA LYS A 197 -30.43 -5.15 -2.43
C LYS A 197 -31.72 -5.27 -1.62
N LEU A 198 -32.28 -4.16 -1.14
CA LEU A 198 -33.58 -4.18 -0.44
C LEU A 198 -34.72 -4.69 -1.34
N ASP A 199 -34.76 -4.26 -2.60
CA ASP A 199 -35.80 -4.70 -3.53
C ASP A 199 -35.61 -6.15 -3.98
N GLN A 200 -34.37 -6.62 -4.16
CA GLN A 200 -34.08 -8.04 -4.39
C GLN A 200 -34.54 -8.91 -3.22
N ARG A 201 -34.31 -8.51 -1.96
CA ARG A 201 -34.85 -9.20 -0.77
C ARG A 201 -36.38 -9.24 -0.77
N LYS A 202 -37.05 -8.11 -1.02
CA LYS A 202 -38.53 -8.04 -1.11
C LYS A 202 -39.07 -8.96 -2.19
N GLN A 203 -38.54 -8.90 -3.41
CA GLN A 203 -38.96 -9.78 -4.52
C GLN A 203 -38.77 -11.26 -4.18
N THR A 204 -37.67 -11.61 -3.53
CA THR A 204 -37.36 -12.99 -3.11
C THR A 204 -38.40 -13.50 -2.11
N LEU A 205 -38.75 -12.68 -1.10
CA LEU A 205 -39.81 -13.00 -0.14
C LEU A 205 -41.18 -13.14 -0.81
N THR A 206 -41.54 -12.19 -1.66
CA THR A 206 -42.83 -12.19 -2.38
C THR A 206 -42.98 -13.45 -3.22
N LEU A 207 -41.97 -13.82 -4.03
CA LEU A 207 -42.04 -15.01 -4.88
C LEU A 207 -42.13 -16.31 -4.07
N LEU A 208 -41.41 -16.41 -2.95
CA LEU A 208 -41.51 -17.58 -2.06
C LEU A 208 -42.90 -17.69 -1.42
N ASP A 209 -43.48 -16.59 -0.95
CA ASP A 209 -44.82 -16.58 -0.36
C ASP A 209 -45.92 -16.85 -1.38
N GLU A 210 -45.82 -16.30 -2.60
CA GLU A 210 -46.73 -16.59 -3.72
C GLU A 210 -46.67 -18.07 -4.11
N THR A 211 -45.47 -18.64 -4.23
CA THR A 211 -45.27 -20.07 -4.51
C THR A 211 -45.90 -20.93 -3.41
N LEU A 212 -45.67 -20.59 -2.14
CA LEU A 212 -46.27 -21.30 -1.00
C LEU A 212 -47.79 -21.13 -0.90
N ALA A 213 -48.36 -20.02 -1.38
CA ALA A 213 -49.79 -19.83 -1.47
C ALA A 213 -50.40 -20.76 -2.54
N GLN A 214 -49.81 -20.81 -3.73
CA GLN A 214 -50.23 -21.69 -4.82
C GLN A 214 -50.22 -23.18 -4.41
N LEU A 215 -49.14 -23.62 -3.74
CA LEU A 215 -49.01 -25.00 -3.24
C LEU A 215 -49.97 -25.37 -2.09
N LYS A 216 -50.64 -24.39 -1.47
CA LYS A 216 -51.65 -24.61 -0.43
C LYS A 216 -53.08 -24.67 -0.98
N THR A 217 -53.34 -24.05 -2.12
CA THR A 217 -54.69 -23.92 -2.68
C THR A 217 -55.13 -25.10 -3.55
N ASP A 218 -54.20 -25.95 -4.03
CA ASP A 218 -54.47 -27.15 -4.86
C ASP A 218 -55.24 -26.92 -6.18
N ASP A 219 -55.57 -25.66 -6.51
CA ASP A 219 -56.45 -25.25 -7.61
C ASP A 219 -55.72 -25.11 -8.98
N THR A 220 -54.46 -25.55 -9.07
CA THR A 220 -53.66 -25.48 -10.30
C THR A 220 -53.89 -26.70 -11.19
N ARG A 221 -54.48 -26.47 -12.37
CA ARG A 221 -54.69 -27.53 -13.40
C ARG A 221 -53.42 -28.28 -13.80
N GLU A 222 -52.27 -27.61 -13.73
CA GLU A 222 -50.93 -28.20 -13.83
C GLU A 222 -50.10 -27.69 -12.65
N PRO A 223 -49.80 -28.52 -11.62
CA PRO A 223 -48.91 -28.11 -10.54
C PRO A 223 -47.46 -27.98 -11.04
N PRO A 224 -46.65 -27.05 -10.50
CA PRO A 224 -45.25 -26.90 -10.89
C PRO A 224 -44.44 -28.17 -10.58
N THR A 225 -43.54 -28.56 -11.48
CA THR A 225 -42.72 -29.76 -11.29
C THR A 225 -41.77 -29.59 -10.10
N LEU A 226 -41.46 -30.69 -9.41
CA LEU A 226 -40.50 -30.69 -8.30
C LEU A 226 -39.14 -30.10 -8.70
N THR A 227 -38.70 -30.35 -9.94
CA THR A 227 -37.49 -29.78 -10.53
C THR A 227 -37.54 -28.26 -10.70
N ALA A 228 -38.70 -27.70 -11.07
CA ALA A 228 -38.88 -26.26 -11.18
C ALA A 228 -38.93 -25.58 -9.81
N LEU A 229 -39.57 -26.21 -8.82
CA LEU A 229 -39.62 -25.73 -7.44
C LEU A 229 -38.24 -25.76 -6.76
N ASP A 230 -37.46 -26.82 -6.94
CA ASP A 230 -36.08 -26.92 -6.46
C ASP A 230 -35.16 -25.87 -7.13
N ALA A 231 -35.28 -25.68 -8.44
CA ALA A 231 -34.56 -24.62 -9.15
C ALA A 231 -34.94 -23.23 -8.64
N LEU A 232 -36.24 -22.94 -8.46
CA LEU A 232 -36.73 -21.67 -7.90
C LEU A 232 -36.16 -21.42 -6.49
N LEU A 233 -36.22 -22.43 -5.61
CA LEU A 233 -35.69 -22.37 -4.26
C LEU A 233 -34.18 -22.08 -4.25
N LYS A 234 -33.40 -22.77 -5.10
CA LYS A 234 -31.95 -22.54 -5.23
C LYS A 234 -31.64 -21.13 -5.76
N THR A 235 -32.36 -20.66 -6.78
CA THR A 235 -32.21 -19.30 -7.30
C THR A 235 -32.54 -18.24 -6.25
N GLN A 236 -33.67 -18.40 -5.53
CA GLN A 236 -34.05 -17.48 -4.46
C GLN A 236 -33.09 -17.54 -3.26
N HIS A 237 -32.50 -18.70 -2.97
CA HIS A 237 -31.48 -18.83 -1.93
C HIS A 237 -30.24 -18.00 -2.23
N ASN A 238 -29.71 -18.08 -3.46
CA ASN A 238 -28.54 -17.30 -3.88
C ASN A 238 -28.84 -15.80 -3.90
N ARG A 239 -29.97 -15.39 -4.49
CA ARG A 239 -30.43 -13.98 -4.50
C ARG A 239 -30.56 -13.43 -3.08
N TRP A 240 -31.10 -14.22 -2.14
CA TRP A 240 -31.20 -13.82 -0.74
C TRP A 240 -29.82 -13.59 -0.12
N LEU A 241 -28.86 -14.50 -0.34
CA LEU A 241 -27.50 -14.37 0.22
C LEU A 241 -26.80 -13.13 -0.32
N GLU A 242 -26.77 -12.92 -1.63
CA GLU A 242 -26.15 -11.75 -2.29
C GLU A 242 -26.80 -10.43 -1.84
N ALA A 243 -28.13 -10.39 -1.74
CA ALA A 243 -28.90 -9.21 -1.33
C ALA A 243 -28.89 -8.97 0.21
N SER A 244 -28.41 -9.94 0.99
CA SER A 244 -28.19 -9.82 2.44
C SER A 244 -26.74 -9.52 2.80
N GLU A 245 -25.79 -9.85 1.91
CA GLU A 245 -24.36 -9.68 2.15
C GLU A 245 -23.98 -8.22 2.46
N ASN A 246 -23.33 -8.01 3.61
CA ASN A 246 -22.91 -6.71 4.11
C ASN A 246 -24.06 -5.67 4.21
N THR A 247 -25.29 -6.12 4.44
CA THR A 247 -26.45 -5.25 4.73
C THR A 247 -27.18 -5.71 5.97
N ASP A 248 -27.71 -4.76 6.74
CA ASP A 248 -28.61 -5.10 7.85
C ASP A 248 -29.92 -5.67 7.30
N VAL A 249 -30.18 -6.94 7.64
CA VAL A 249 -31.46 -7.62 7.40
C VAL A 249 -32.26 -7.56 8.68
N SER A 250 -33.51 -7.09 8.58
CA SER A 250 -34.36 -7.00 9.76
C SER A 250 -34.73 -8.41 10.27
N ALA A 251 -34.77 -8.59 11.60
CA ALA A 251 -35.20 -9.85 12.21
C ALA A 251 -36.53 -10.42 11.64
N PRO A 252 -37.60 -9.62 11.39
CA PRO A 252 -38.81 -10.14 10.75
C PRO A 252 -38.60 -10.58 9.30
N GLU A 253 -37.77 -9.90 8.49
CA GLU A 253 -37.43 -10.33 7.14
C GLU A 253 -36.68 -11.67 7.14
N GLN A 254 -35.65 -11.80 7.98
CA GLN A 254 -34.87 -13.02 8.09
C GLN A 254 -35.72 -14.19 8.60
N SER A 255 -36.62 -13.95 9.55
CA SER A 255 -37.57 -14.94 10.04
C SER A 255 -38.54 -15.39 8.93
N ARG A 256 -39.14 -14.44 8.20
CA ARG A 256 -40.05 -14.72 7.08
C ARG A 256 -39.37 -15.56 5.99
N TYR A 257 -38.15 -15.21 5.60
CA TYR A 257 -37.35 -15.98 4.65
C TYR A 257 -37.04 -17.40 5.18
N ASN A 258 -36.60 -17.53 6.43
CA ASN A 258 -36.31 -18.82 7.04
C ASN A 258 -37.56 -19.71 7.07
N THR A 259 -38.71 -19.18 7.48
CA THR A 259 -39.99 -19.92 7.50
C THR A 259 -40.44 -20.32 6.09
N ALA A 260 -40.39 -19.41 5.12
CA ALA A 260 -40.83 -19.69 3.75
C ALA A 260 -39.93 -20.72 3.06
N SER A 261 -38.61 -20.54 3.14
CA SER A 261 -37.64 -21.49 2.55
C SER A 261 -37.67 -22.87 3.24
N ALA A 262 -37.87 -22.93 4.56
CA ALA A 262 -38.06 -24.21 5.26
C ALA A 262 -39.36 -24.92 4.86
N ALA A 263 -40.48 -24.19 4.72
CA ALA A 263 -41.74 -24.76 4.28
C ALA A 263 -41.65 -25.35 2.85
N LEU A 264 -40.96 -24.65 1.93
CA LEU A 264 -40.78 -25.14 0.56
C LEU A 264 -39.82 -26.34 0.49
N ARG A 265 -38.76 -26.38 1.32
CA ARG A 265 -37.89 -27.56 1.47
C ARG A 265 -38.64 -28.77 2.00
N ALA A 266 -39.42 -28.59 3.08
CA ALA A 266 -40.20 -29.69 3.66
C ALA A 266 -41.24 -30.25 2.67
N TYR A 267 -41.84 -29.40 1.83
CA TYR A 267 -42.71 -29.83 0.73
C TYR A 267 -41.96 -30.69 -0.29
N LEU A 268 -40.79 -30.22 -0.77
CA LEU A 268 -39.96 -30.94 -1.74
C LEU A 268 -39.49 -32.30 -1.20
N GLU A 269 -38.90 -32.33 0.01
CA GLU A 269 -38.43 -33.56 0.62
C GLU A 269 -39.56 -34.58 0.84
N ALA A 270 -40.74 -34.13 1.29
CA ALA A 270 -41.88 -35.02 1.47
C ALA A 270 -42.39 -35.61 0.14
N HIS A 271 -42.33 -34.84 -0.97
CA HIS A 271 -42.63 -35.34 -2.31
C HIS A 271 -41.57 -36.32 -2.82
N GLU A 272 -40.28 -36.06 -2.61
CA GLU A 272 -39.22 -36.99 -3.00
C GLU A 272 -39.35 -38.33 -2.26
N ARG A 273 -39.60 -38.30 -0.95
CA ARG A 273 -39.89 -39.50 -0.14
C ARG A 273 -41.16 -40.21 -0.62
N LEU A 274 -42.20 -39.46 -0.99
CA LEU A 274 -43.43 -40.02 -1.56
C LEU A 274 -43.16 -40.77 -2.86
N MET A 275 -42.40 -40.19 -3.78
CA MET A 275 -42.03 -40.82 -5.06
C MET A 275 -41.20 -42.11 -4.84
N GLN A 276 -40.29 -42.12 -3.86
CA GLN A 276 -39.48 -43.31 -3.54
C GLN A 276 -40.31 -44.47 -2.97
N VAL A 277 -41.36 -44.16 -2.20
CA VAL A 277 -42.17 -45.15 -1.49
C VAL A 277 -43.47 -45.50 -2.26
N GLN A 278 -43.83 -44.76 -3.32
CA GLN A 278 -45.09 -44.87 -4.05
C GLN A 278 -45.46 -46.31 -4.46
N GLU A 279 -44.50 -47.10 -4.97
CA GLU A 279 -44.74 -48.49 -5.36
C GLU A 279 -45.07 -49.39 -4.15
N GLN A 280 -44.46 -49.12 -2.99
CA GLN A 280 -44.75 -49.83 -1.74
C GLN A 280 -46.15 -49.46 -1.22
N ILE A 281 -46.55 -48.19 -1.32
CA ILE A 281 -47.92 -47.76 -0.97
C ILE A 281 -48.94 -48.45 -1.87
N ALA A 282 -48.70 -48.50 -3.18
CA ALA A 282 -49.58 -49.19 -4.13
C ALA A 282 -49.72 -50.70 -3.81
N LYS A 283 -48.62 -51.38 -3.49
CA LYS A 283 -48.62 -52.79 -3.06
C LYS A 283 -49.41 -53.00 -1.76
N LEU A 284 -49.21 -52.14 -0.75
CA LEU A 284 -49.94 -52.21 0.52
C LEU A 284 -51.44 -51.92 0.35
N ALA A 285 -51.79 -50.94 -0.50
CA ALA A 285 -53.18 -50.64 -0.83
C ALA A 285 -53.86 -51.83 -1.52
N ALA A 286 -53.22 -52.44 -2.53
CA ALA A 286 -53.75 -53.60 -3.23
C ALA A 286 -53.92 -54.83 -2.31
N ASN A 287 -52.94 -55.10 -1.44
CA ASN A 287 -52.97 -56.23 -0.51
C ASN A 287 -53.95 -56.06 0.67
N SER A 288 -54.57 -54.88 0.81
CA SER A 288 -55.54 -54.57 1.87
C SER A 288 -57.00 -54.55 1.39
N ALA A 289 -57.24 -54.90 0.12
CA ALA A 289 -58.59 -55.07 -0.41
C ALA A 289 -59.31 -56.27 0.26
N PRO A 290 -60.65 -56.24 0.43
CA PRO A 290 -61.36 -57.32 1.14
C PRO A 290 -61.35 -58.64 0.36
N GLY A 291 -60.54 -59.60 0.81
CA GLY A 291 -60.68 -61.01 0.46
C GLY A 291 -61.80 -61.67 1.26
N ASP A 292 -62.37 -62.76 0.74
CA ASP A 292 -63.43 -63.49 1.43
C ASP A 292 -62.87 -64.24 2.66
N GLY A 293 -63.57 -64.17 3.78
CA GLY A 293 -62.93 -64.11 5.10
C GLY A 293 -62.34 -65.43 5.63
N THR A 294 -61.04 -65.42 5.95
CA THR A 294 -60.38 -66.42 6.82
C THR A 294 -59.78 -65.75 8.07
N LYS A 295 -59.40 -66.55 9.08
CA LYS A 295 -58.95 -66.01 10.39
C LYS A 295 -57.58 -65.31 10.35
N ASP A 296 -56.79 -65.54 9.30
CA ASP A 296 -55.46 -64.96 9.11
C ASP A 296 -55.52 -63.45 8.81
N ASP A 297 -56.65 -62.96 8.28
CA ASP A 297 -56.93 -61.55 8.03
C ASP A 297 -56.62 -60.64 9.22
N ALA A 298 -56.84 -61.12 10.45
CA ALA A 298 -56.67 -60.30 11.64
C ALA A 298 -55.19 -60.08 11.99
N GLU A 299 -54.25 -60.88 11.48
CA GLU A 299 -52.80 -60.67 11.65
C GLU A 299 -52.25 -59.86 10.48
N LEU A 300 -52.62 -60.21 9.25
CA LEU A 300 -52.32 -59.44 8.05
C LEU A 300 -52.74 -57.96 8.18
N ARG A 301 -53.96 -57.69 8.67
CA ARG A 301 -54.44 -56.31 8.92
C ARG A 301 -53.65 -55.58 10.02
N GLY A 302 -53.03 -56.31 10.95
CA GLY A 302 -52.15 -55.77 11.99
C GLY A 302 -50.79 -55.38 11.43
N GLU A 303 -50.18 -56.26 10.65
CA GLU A 303 -48.90 -56.01 9.98
C GLU A 303 -49.00 -54.87 8.97
N THR A 304 -50.04 -54.84 8.13
CA THR A 304 -50.27 -53.73 7.19
C THR A 304 -50.47 -52.40 7.91
N ALA A 305 -51.06 -52.40 9.11
CA ALA A 305 -51.23 -51.18 9.89
C ALA A 305 -49.91 -50.67 10.51
N GLU A 306 -49.03 -51.55 10.98
CA GLU A 306 -47.68 -51.15 11.45
C GLU A 306 -46.77 -50.72 10.30
N GLN A 307 -46.84 -51.40 9.15
CA GLN A 307 -46.15 -50.98 7.93
C GLN A 307 -46.66 -49.61 7.47
N ALA A 308 -47.97 -49.37 7.46
CA ALA A 308 -48.55 -48.07 7.13
C ALA A 308 -48.12 -46.95 8.10
N LYS A 309 -48.04 -47.22 9.42
CA LYS A 309 -47.48 -46.26 10.40
C LYS A 309 -46.01 -45.97 10.13
N THR A 310 -45.23 -47.00 9.80
CA THR A 310 -43.80 -46.87 9.50
C THR A 310 -43.59 -46.01 8.26
N LEU A 311 -44.36 -46.23 7.19
CA LEU A 311 -44.30 -45.40 5.99
C LEU A 311 -44.77 -43.96 6.25
N LEU A 312 -45.83 -43.74 7.05
CA LEU A 312 -46.24 -42.38 7.44
C LEU A 312 -45.14 -41.63 8.21
N ALA A 313 -44.42 -42.33 9.10
CA ALA A 313 -43.30 -41.75 9.85
C ALA A 313 -42.08 -41.45 8.96
N ILE A 314 -41.86 -42.22 7.89
CA ILE A 314 -40.81 -41.96 6.88
C ILE A 314 -41.18 -40.76 6.00
N LEU A 315 -42.45 -40.68 5.57
CA LEU A 315 -42.93 -39.61 4.69
C LEU A 315 -42.94 -38.24 5.38
N ASP A 316 -43.28 -38.19 6.67
CA ASP A 316 -43.29 -36.97 7.51
C ASP A 316 -43.98 -35.77 6.82
N TRP A 317 -45.18 -36.02 6.29
CA TRP A 317 -45.87 -35.06 5.42
C TRP A 317 -46.24 -33.77 6.18
N PRO A 318 -45.81 -32.57 5.72
CA PRO A 318 -46.06 -31.35 6.48
C PRO A 318 -47.55 -31.03 6.54
N THR A 319 -48.05 -30.73 7.74
CA THR A 319 -49.47 -30.48 8.00
C THR A 319 -50.01 -29.19 7.38
N THR A 320 -49.13 -28.34 6.83
CA THR A 320 -49.46 -27.04 6.22
C THR A 320 -49.88 -27.10 4.76
N PHE A 321 -49.78 -28.27 4.12
CA PHE A 321 -50.12 -28.49 2.71
C PHE A 321 -51.24 -29.53 2.57
N PRO A 322 -52.00 -29.51 1.45
CA PRO A 322 -52.92 -30.60 1.12
C PRO A 322 -52.18 -31.95 1.12
N ARG A 323 -52.91 -33.02 1.46
CA ARG A 323 -52.36 -34.38 1.52
C ARG A 323 -52.72 -35.12 0.23
N PRO A 324 -51.76 -35.64 -0.53
CA PRO A 324 -52.05 -36.40 -1.73
C PRO A 324 -52.66 -37.75 -1.36
N GLU A 325 -53.42 -38.31 -2.29
CA GLU A 325 -54.19 -39.55 -2.12
C GLU A 325 -53.41 -40.71 -1.47
N PRO A 326 -52.14 -41.02 -1.84
CA PRO A 326 -51.41 -42.14 -1.22
C PRO A 326 -51.14 -41.93 0.27
N VAL A 327 -50.96 -40.69 0.73
CA VAL A 327 -50.80 -40.35 2.16
C VAL A 327 -52.11 -40.53 2.90
N ILE A 328 -53.24 -40.20 2.27
CA ILE A 328 -54.58 -40.43 2.84
C ILE A 328 -54.84 -41.93 3.00
N VAL A 329 -54.51 -42.74 1.98
CA VAL A 329 -54.63 -44.22 2.03
C VAL A 329 -53.80 -44.80 3.17
N LEU A 330 -52.53 -44.41 3.34
CA LEU A 330 -51.74 -44.88 4.48
C LEU A 330 -52.37 -44.49 5.84
N GLN A 331 -52.97 -43.30 5.95
CA GLN A 331 -53.65 -42.87 7.18
C GLN A 331 -54.94 -43.65 7.50
N THR A 332 -55.60 -44.27 6.52
CA THR A 332 -56.74 -45.17 6.78
C THR A 332 -56.27 -46.56 7.22
N LEU A 333 -55.21 -47.09 6.58
CA LEU A 333 -54.61 -48.38 6.95
C LEU A 333 -53.98 -48.37 8.35
N ALA A 334 -53.22 -47.34 8.69
CA ALA A 334 -52.55 -47.17 9.98
C ALA A 334 -53.49 -47.10 11.20
N LYS A 335 -54.79 -46.84 11.00
CA LYS A 335 -55.80 -46.75 12.08
C LYS A 335 -56.39 -48.10 12.49
N GLN A 336 -56.13 -49.17 11.73
CA GLN A 336 -56.54 -50.53 12.12
C GLN A 336 -55.60 -51.06 13.22
N ARG A 337 -56.13 -51.72 14.26
CA ARG A 337 -55.41 -51.88 15.55
C ARG A 337 -55.46 -53.33 16.07
N LYS A 338 -54.30 -53.91 16.37
CA LYS A 338 -54.17 -55.08 17.27
C LYS A 338 -53.31 -54.74 18.49
N LYS A 339 -53.51 -55.50 19.58
CA LYS A 339 -52.74 -55.42 20.84
C LYS A 339 -51.36 -56.08 20.66
N ALA A 340 -50.35 -55.55 21.33
CA ALA A 340 -48.98 -56.08 21.30
C ALA A 340 -48.64 -56.90 22.56
N GLU A 341 -47.81 -57.92 22.40
CA GLU A 341 -47.11 -58.69 23.44
C GLU A 341 -45.64 -58.91 23.05
N PRO A 342 -44.72 -59.28 23.98
CA PRO A 342 -43.39 -58.66 24.02
C PRO A 342 -42.22 -59.48 23.41
N VAL A 343 -41.15 -58.76 23.08
CA VAL A 343 -39.89 -59.26 22.52
C VAL A 343 -38.97 -59.89 23.60
N GLU A 344 -38.18 -60.87 23.16
CA GLU A 344 -37.22 -61.65 23.93
C GLU A 344 -36.14 -60.82 24.68
N GLN A 345 -35.57 -61.42 25.74
CA GLN A 345 -34.58 -60.77 26.60
C GLN A 345 -33.14 -60.91 26.03
N PRO A 346 -32.39 -59.80 25.85
CA PRO A 346 -30.95 -59.88 25.65
C PRO A 346 -30.22 -60.11 26.98
N ASP A 347 -29.02 -60.69 26.87
CA ASP A 347 -28.13 -61.11 27.97
C ASP A 347 -27.92 -60.05 29.07
N LEU A 348 -28.59 -60.27 30.22
CA LEU A 348 -28.71 -59.33 31.33
C LEU A 348 -27.36 -58.94 31.95
N ALA A 349 -26.40 -59.87 32.01
CA ALA A 349 -25.10 -59.62 32.62
C ALA A 349 -24.29 -58.55 31.86
N ARG A 350 -24.36 -58.59 30.52
CA ARG A 350 -23.69 -57.63 29.64
C ARG A 350 -24.37 -56.26 29.63
N GLN A 351 -25.69 -56.21 29.76
CA GLN A 351 -26.42 -54.94 29.89
C GLN A 351 -26.10 -54.25 31.23
N ASN A 352 -25.98 -55.01 32.31
CA ASN A 352 -25.60 -54.48 33.63
C ASN A 352 -24.17 -53.90 33.65
N SER A 353 -23.18 -54.54 33.02
CA SER A 353 -21.81 -53.99 32.98
C SER A 353 -21.73 -52.70 32.15
N LEU A 354 -22.36 -52.67 30.97
CA LEU A 354 -22.45 -51.45 30.14
C LEU A 354 -23.19 -50.30 30.86
N SER A 355 -24.15 -50.62 31.74
CA SER A 355 -24.86 -49.62 32.55
C SER A 355 -23.94 -49.00 33.61
N ALA A 356 -23.10 -49.82 34.26
CA ALA A 356 -22.13 -49.35 35.25
C ALA A 356 -21.01 -48.50 34.61
N ASP A 357 -20.51 -48.91 33.44
CA ASP A 357 -19.53 -48.13 32.66
C ASP A 357 -20.11 -46.78 32.23
N LEU A 358 -21.38 -46.73 31.82
CA LEU A 358 -22.07 -45.48 31.45
C LEU A 358 -22.22 -44.55 32.65
N ASP A 359 -22.66 -45.04 33.81
CA ASP A 359 -22.82 -44.20 35.01
C ASP A 359 -21.49 -43.61 35.51
N ARG A 360 -20.41 -44.40 35.42
CA ARG A 360 -19.05 -43.93 35.67
C ARG A 360 -18.66 -42.80 34.71
N LEU A 361 -18.84 -42.99 33.39
CA LEU A 361 -18.50 -41.96 32.41
C LEU A 361 -19.34 -40.68 32.57
N LEU A 362 -20.62 -40.79 32.94
CA LEU A 362 -21.48 -39.63 33.21
C LEU A 362 -21.03 -38.89 34.48
N THR A 363 -20.48 -39.59 35.48
CA THR A 363 -19.94 -38.99 36.71
C THR A 363 -18.57 -38.34 36.48
N GLU A 364 -17.70 -38.95 35.67
CA GLU A 364 -16.47 -38.31 35.20
C GLU A 364 -16.79 -37.08 34.33
N LEU A 365 -17.87 -37.11 33.54
CA LEU A 365 -18.35 -36.00 32.72
C LEU A 365 -18.89 -34.83 33.57
N ASP A 366 -19.73 -35.11 34.57
CA ASP A 366 -20.18 -34.13 35.58
C ASP A 366 -18.98 -33.37 36.17
N SER A 367 -18.00 -34.10 36.71
CA SER A 367 -16.82 -33.49 37.32
C SER A 367 -15.97 -32.70 36.33
N ALA A 368 -15.85 -33.15 35.08
CA ALA A 368 -15.17 -32.39 34.03
C ALA A 368 -15.89 -31.07 33.70
N LEU A 369 -17.23 -31.05 33.74
CA LEU A 369 -18.05 -29.86 33.50
C LEU A 369 -17.99 -28.87 34.67
N GLU A 370 -18.08 -29.34 35.92
CA GLU A 370 -17.87 -28.52 37.13
C GLU A 370 -16.49 -27.84 37.12
N ASN A 371 -15.45 -28.58 36.75
CA ASN A 371 -14.08 -28.09 36.61
C ASN A 371 -13.85 -27.27 35.32
N LYS A 372 -14.90 -27.02 34.51
CA LYS A 372 -14.88 -26.25 33.25
C LYS A 372 -13.93 -26.81 32.17
N GLN A 373 -13.66 -28.12 32.21
CA GLN A 373 -12.72 -28.81 31.34
C GLN A 373 -13.39 -29.30 30.05
N LEU A 374 -13.67 -28.39 29.11
CA LEU A 374 -14.43 -28.70 27.90
C LEU A 374 -13.79 -29.79 27.01
N LYS A 375 -12.45 -29.86 26.92
CA LYS A 375 -11.76 -30.87 26.10
C LYS A 375 -11.99 -32.30 26.63
N PRO A 376 -11.72 -32.61 27.92
CA PRO A 376 -12.14 -33.86 28.55
C PRO A 376 -13.65 -34.12 28.44
N ALA A 377 -14.50 -33.13 28.74
CA ALA A 377 -15.96 -33.30 28.70
C ALA A 377 -16.47 -33.77 27.32
N LYS A 378 -15.98 -33.16 26.22
CA LYS A 378 -16.33 -33.58 24.85
C LYS A 378 -15.89 -35.01 24.51
N GLN A 379 -14.79 -35.51 25.10
CA GLN A 379 -14.35 -36.90 24.91
C GLN A 379 -15.21 -37.88 25.73
N LEU A 380 -15.46 -37.57 27.01
CA LEU A 380 -16.29 -38.38 27.90
C LEU A 380 -17.73 -38.51 27.38
N LEU A 381 -18.32 -37.41 26.90
CA LEU A 381 -19.63 -37.38 26.26
C LEU A 381 -19.70 -38.28 25.01
N LYS A 382 -18.67 -38.24 24.14
CA LYS A 382 -18.58 -39.11 22.97
C LYS A 382 -18.49 -40.59 23.36
N ASN A 383 -17.75 -40.91 24.41
CA ASN A 383 -17.63 -42.28 24.92
C ASN A 383 -18.96 -42.76 25.54
N ALA A 384 -19.64 -41.91 26.31
CA ALA A 384 -20.96 -42.19 26.87
C ALA A 384 -21.97 -42.52 25.75
N GLN A 385 -22.08 -41.68 24.71
CA GLN A 385 -22.93 -41.93 23.53
C GLN A 385 -22.62 -43.27 22.82
N GLN A 386 -21.35 -43.71 22.80
CA GLN A 386 -20.97 -45.01 22.23
C GLN A 386 -21.40 -46.20 23.09
N ILE A 387 -21.49 -46.03 24.42
CA ILE A 387 -22.04 -47.05 25.32
C ILE A 387 -23.58 -47.05 25.26
N THR A 388 -24.23 -45.88 25.22
CA THR A 388 -25.70 -45.77 25.04
C THR A 388 -26.19 -46.55 23.82
N LYS A 389 -25.48 -46.48 22.69
CA LYS A 389 -25.78 -47.24 21.46
C LYS A 389 -25.69 -48.77 21.59
N LYS A 390 -25.06 -49.29 22.65
CA LYS A 390 -24.89 -50.73 22.91
C LYS A 390 -25.86 -51.27 23.98
N LEU A 391 -26.52 -50.36 24.72
CA LEU A 391 -27.53 -50.67 25.73
C LEU A 391 -28.90 -50.87 25.08
N ASP A 392 -29.76 -51.70 25.68
CA ASP A 392 -31.16 -51.84 25.24
C ASP A 392 -32.07 -50.70 25.77
N SER A 393 -33.32 -50.66 25.31
CA SER A 393 -34.33 -49.66 25.73
C SER A 393 -34.58 -49.62 27.24
N ARG A 394 -34.45 -50.76 27.95
CA ARG A 394 -34.70 -50.84 29.39
C ARG A 394 -33.54 -50.26 30.18
N HIS A 395 -32.30 -50.55 29.78
CA HIS A 395 -31.09 -50.12 30.46
C HIS A 395 -30.64 -48.71 30.05
N GLN A 396 -31.07 -48.19 28.90
CA GLN A 396 -30.89 -46.78 28.55
C GLN A 396 -31.75 -45.83 29.42
N LYS A 397 -33.00 -46.21 29.72
CA LYS A 397 -34.00 -45.33 30.36
C LYS A 397 -33.51 -44.52 31.58
N PRO A 398 -32.80 -45.11 32.57
CA PRO A 398 -32.32 -44.37 33.75
C PRO A 398 -31.38 -43.21 33.40
N PHE A 399 -30.61 -43.34 32.31
CA PHE A 399 -29.55 -42.42 31.94
C PHE A 399 -29.97 -41.33 30.95
N VAL A 400 -31.14 -41.46 30.29
CA VAL A 400 -31.57 -40.53 29.23
C VAL A 400 -31.58 -39.08 29.72
N ALA A 401 -32.22 -38.81 30.85
CA ALA A 401 -32.32 -37.44 31.39
C ALA A 401 -30.95 -36.87 31.81
N ARG A 402 -30.11 -37.66 32.50
CA ARG A 402 -28.75 -37.24 32.89
C ARG A 402 -27.88 -36.98 31.66
N THR A 403 -27.93 -37.87 30.67
CA THR A 403 -27.16 -37.71 29.41
C THR A 403 -27.61 -36.48 28.63
N GLN A 404 -28.91 -36.20 28.56
CA GLN A 404 -29.44 -34.99 27.91
C GLN A 404 -29.03 -33.71 28.65
N LEU A 405 -29.07 -33.70 29.99
CA LEU A 405 -28.62 -32.57 30.81
C LEU A 405 -27.13 -32.27 30.60
N LEU A 406 -26.27 -33.28 30.74
CA LEU A 406 -24.82 -33.11 30.57
C LEU A 406 -24.43 -32.79 29.12
N GLN A 407 -25.19 -33.31 28.13
CA GLN A 407 -25.07 -32.91 26.73
C GLN A 407 -25.43 -31.43 26.52
N GLY A 408 -26.48 -30.94 27.17
CA GLY A 408 -26.87 -29.52 27.18
C GLY A 408 -25.76 -28.64 27.75
N GLN A 409 -25.27 -28.96 28.95
CA GLN A 409 -24.16 -28.23 29.59
C GLN A 409 -22.85 -28.29 28.79
N CYS A 410 -22.53 -29.41 28.13
CA CYS A 410 -21.40 -29.50 27.19
C CYS A 410 -21.54 -28.54 26.00
N ASN A 411 -22.75 -28.42 25.47
CA ASN A 411 -23.05 -27.52 24.34
C ASN A 411 -22.99 -26.07 24.81
N GLU A 412 -23.67 -25.72 25.92
CA GLU A 412 -23.62 -24.39 26.53
C GLU A 412 -22.18 -23.94 26.79
N LEU A 413 -21.33 -24.74 27.44
CA LEU A 413 -19.93 -24.37 27.66
C LEU A 413 -19.12 -24.25 26.35
N SER A 414 -19.48 -25.00 25.31
CA SER A 414 -18.89 -24.85 23.98
C SER A 414 -19.33 -23.54 23.30
N ASP A 415 -20.60 -23.18 23.43
CA ASP A 415 -21.19 -21.98 22.84
C ASP A 415 -20.72 -20.73 23.58
N TRP A 416 -20.59 -20.79 24.91
CA TRP A 416 -19.92 -19.76 25.73
C TRP A 416 -18.46 -19.58 25.34
N GLN A 417 -17.72 -20.67 25.05
CA GLN A 417 -16.36 -20.54 24.55
C GLN A 417 -16.34 -19.84 23.18
N GLY A 418 -17.22 -20.25 22.25
CA GLY A 418 -17.36 -19.60 20.95
C GLY A 418 -17.72 -18.12 21.07
N PHE A 419 -18.73 -17.79 21.85
CA PHE A 419 -19.16 -16.41 22.13
C PHE A 419 -18.03 -15.54 22.72
N ALA A 420 -17.17 -16.11 23.56
CA ALA A 420 -16.04 -15.39 24.16
C ALA A 420 -14.79 -15.28 23.27
N THR A 421 -14.60 -16.16 22.28
CA THR A 421 -13.43 -16.17 21.39
C THR A 421 -13.71 -15.62 19.99
N THR A 422 -14.87 -15.87 19.39
CA THR A 422 -15.23 -15.42 18.04
C THR A 422 -15.14 -13.90 17.87
N PRO A 423 -15.65 -13.03 18.78
CA PRO A 423 -15.49 -11.58 18.66
C PRO A 423 -14.01 -11.15 18.71
N LYS A 424 -13.17 -11.85 19.49
CA LYS A 424 -11.73 -11.58 19.57
C LYS A 424 -11.01 -12.03 18.30
N GLN A 425 -11.42 -13.13 17.69
CA GLN A 425 -10.91 -13.61 16.40
C GLN A 425 -11.31 -12.66 15.25
N ILE A 426 -12.54 -12.14 15.25
CA ILE A 426 -12.97 -11.09 14.31
C ILE A 426 -12.11 -9.83 14.50
N GLY A 427 -11.93 -9.36 15.74
CA GLY A 427 -11.07 -8.21 16.05
C GLY A 427 -9.60 -8.40 15.62
N LEU A 428 -9.05 -9.62 15.69
CA LEU A 428 -7.72 -9.93 15.15
C LEU A 428 -7.68 -9.92 13.62
N CYS A 429 -8.77 -10.30 12.93
CA CYS A 429 -8.87 -10.15 11.48
C CYS A 429 -8.85 -8.67 11.10
N GLU A 430 -9.71 -7.85 11.72
CA GLU A 430 -9.76 -6.40 11.48
C GLU A 430 -8.44 -5.69 11.76
N GLN A 431 -7.73 -6.08 12.83
CA GLN A 431 -6.40 -5.54 13.14
C GLN A 431 -5.37 -5.92 12.09
N MET A 432 -5.40 -7.16 11.58
CA MET A 432 -4.51 -7.60 10.51
C MET A 432 -4.81 -6.93 9.17
N GLU A 433 -6.09 -6.72 8.86
CA GLU A 433 -6.56 -6.00 7.65
C GLU A 433 -6.13 -4.54 7.68
N ARG A 434 -6.39 -3.82 8.78
CA ARG A 434 -5.91 -2.44 8.98
C ARG A 434 -4.38 -2.36 8.91
N LEU A 435 -3.68 -3.34 9.49
CA LEU A 435 -2.21 -3.39 9.42
C LEU A 435 -1.72 -3.59 7.98
N ALA A 436 -2.45 -4.33 7.14
CA ALA A 436 -2.12 -4.51 5.73
C ALA A 436 -2.16 -3.19 4.95
N GLU A 437 -3.21 -2.38 5.15
CA GLU A 437 -3.41 -1.07 4.50
C GLU A 437 -2.46 0.02 5.04
N GLN A 438 -2.03 -0.07 6.30
CA GLN A 438 -1.21 0.96 6.93
C GLN A 438 0.22 1.05 6.35
N PRO A 439 0.70 2.26 5.97
CA PRO A 439 2.06 2.51 5.50
C PRO A 439 3.05 2.63 6.66
N ILE A 440 3.26 1.52 7.39
CA ILE A 440 4.23 1.40 8.49
C ILE A 440 5.53 0.79 7.95
N ASP A 441 6.65 1.10 8.60
CA ASP A 441 7.96 0.49 8.32
C ASP A 441 7.88 -1.05 8.27
N PRO A 442 8.47 -1.74 7.26
CA PRO A 442 8.35 -3.17 7.10
C PRO A 442 8.86 -4.03 8.28
N GLU A 443 9.82 -3.56 9.08
CA GLU A 443 10.32 -4.32 10.23
C GLU A 443 9.36 -4.23 11.42
N ALA A 444 8.82 -3.04 11.69
CA ALA A 444 7.77 -2.84 12.69
C ALA A 444 6.47 -3.57 12.30
N LYS A 445 6.09 -3.51 11.02
CA LYS A 445 4.93 -4.21 10.46
C LYS A 445 5.08 -5.74 10.63
N ALA A 446 6.26 -6.30 10.38
CA ALA A 446 6.54 -7.72 10.60
C ALA A 446 6.47 -8.13 12.09
N ALA A 447 6.87 -7.26 13.01
CA ALA A 447 6.71 -7.50 14.45
C ALA A 447 5.23 -7.56 14.86
N HIS A 448 4.42 -6.59 14.44
CA HIS A 448 2.98 -6.57 14.73
C HIS A 448 2.22 -7.75 14.08
N ILE A 449 2.58 -8.17 12.86
CA ILE A 449 2.03 -9.40 12.26
C ILE A 449 2.29 -10.61 13.16
N LYS A 450 3.50 -10.73 13.73
CA LYS A 450 3.86 -11.83 14.64
C LYS A 450 3.04 -11.78 15.95
N GLU A 451 2.87 -10.59 16.52
CA GLU A 451 2.05 -10.38 17.73
C GLU A 451 0.58 -10.81 17.50
N LEU A 452 -0.01 -10.42 16.36
CA LEU A 452 -1.37 -10.82 15.99
C LEU A 452 -1.49 -12.32 15.71
N GLN A 453 -0.49 -12.94 15.07
CA GLN A 453 -0.42 -14.39 14.88
C GLN A 453 -0.27 -15.17 16.20
N GLU A 454 0.46 -14.62 17.18
CA GLU A 454 0.56 -15.17 18.52
C GLU A 454 -0.76 -15.00 19.29
N GLY A 455 -1.42 -13.85 19.19
CA GLY A 455 -2.78 -13.63 19.70
C GLY A 455 -3.78 -14.65 19.15
N TRP A 456 -3.75 -14.92 17.84
CA TRP A 456 -4.60 -15.92 17.20
C TRP A 456 -4.33 -17.35 17.72
N LYS A 457 -3.05 -17.73 17.87
CA LYS A 457 -2.65 -19.03 18.45
C LYS A 457 -3.08 -19.17 19.91
N ASN A 458 -2.96 -18.10 20.70
CA ASN A 458 -3.34 -18.08 22.12
C ASN A 458 -4.85 -18.23 22.34
N LEU A 459 -5.69 -17.80 21.38
CA LEU A 459 -7.13 -18.07 21.38
C LEU A 459 -7.49 -19.52 20.98
N GLY A 460 -6.50 -20.36 20.65
CA GLY A 460 -6.69 -21.74 20.23
C GLY A 460 -6.98 -21.93 18.73
N GLY A 461 -6.87 -20.87 17.93
CA GLY A 461 -7.32 -20.84 16.53
C GLY A 461 -8.86 -20.87 16.39
N SER A 462 -9.36 -20.79 15.16
CA SER A 462 -10.79 -20.86 14.89
C SER A 462 -11.24 -22.26 14.45
N SER A 463 -12.41 -22.68 14.93
CA SER A 463 -13.16 -23.81 14.34
C SER A 463 -13.89 -23.42 13.07
N ASP A 464 -14.06 -22.13 12.81
CA ASP A 464 -14.62 -21.62 11.55
C ASP A 464 -13.52 -21.52 10.47
N ARG A 465 -13.77 -22.19 9.35
CA ARG A 465 -12.89 -22.18 8.17
C ARG A 465 -12.89 -20.82 7.47
N LEU A 466 -14.00 -20.09 7.48
CA LEU A 466 -14.11 -18.78 6.85
C LEU A 466 -13.29 -17.74 7.62
N LEU A 467 -13.46 -17.68 8.94
CA LEU A 467 -12.69 -16.76 9.78
C LEU A 467 -11.18 -17.05 9.75
N TRP A 468 -10.77 -18.32 9.68
CA TRP A 468 -9.36 -18.68 9.44
C TRP A 468 -8.86 -18.24 8.05
N ALA A 469 -9.65 -18.42 6.99
CA ALA A 469 -9.28 -17.98 5.65
C ALA A 469 -9.11 -16.45 5.60
N ARG A 470 -10.03 -15.68 6.21
CA ARG A 470 -9.96 -14.22 6.34
C ARG A 470 -8.70 -13.78 7.07
N PHE A 471 -8.42 -14.33 8.26
CA PHE A 471 -7.22 -14.00 9.02
C PHE A 471 -5.93 -14.31 8.23
N ARG A 472 -5.89 -15.44 7.54
CA ARG A 472 -4.74 -15.84 6.73
C ARG A 472 -4.54 -14.91 5.54
N GLN A 473 -5.59 -14.60 4.78
CA GLN A 473 -5.52 -13.69 3.64
C GLN A 473 -5.03 -12.29 4.07
N ALA A 474 -5.55 -11.76 5.17
CA ALA A 474 -5.09 -10.51 5.75
C ALA A 474 -3.62 -10.58 6.17
N SER A 475 -3.18 -11.69 6.79
CA SER A 475 -1.78 -11.88 7.19
C SER A 475 -0.83 -12.02 6.01
N ASP A 476 -1.25 -12.67 4.93
CA ASP A 476 -0.45 -12.83 3.71
C ASP A 476 -0.30 -11.47 3.00
N ALA A 477 -1.40 -10.69 2.89
CA ALA A 477 -1.38 -9.32 2.35
C ALA A 477 -0.55 -8.35 3.19
N ALA A 478 -0.65 -8.40 4.53
CA ALA A 478 0.16 -7.57 5.42
C ALA A 478 1.65 -7.88 5.32
N TYR A 479 2.02 -9.14 5.05
CA TYR A 479 3.42 -9.58 4.97
C TYR A 479 4.07 -9.39 3.59
N GLU A 480 3.30 -9.22 2.51
CA GLU A 480 3.83 -8.98 1.16
C GLU A 480 4.89 -7.86 1.06
N PRO A 481 4.66 -6.62 1.58
CA PRO A 481 5.68 -5.58 1.58
C PRO A 481 6.90 -5.94 2.44
N CYS A 482 6.70 -6.64 3.55
CA CYS A 482 7.79 -7.13 4.41
C CYS A 482 8.68 -8.13 3.67
N LYS A 483 8.09 -9.06 2.91
CA LYS A 483 8.80 -10.03 2.08
C LYS A 483 9.69 -9.35 1.05
N ALA A 484 9.18 -8.33 0.35
CA ALA A 484 9.96 -7.56 -0.62
C ALA A 484 11.13 -6.80 0.03
N TYR A 485 10.88 -6.14 1.17
CA TYR A 485 11.91 -5.42 1.92
C TYR A 485 13.02 -6.35 2.44
N PHE A 486 12.68 -7.49 3.05
CA PHE A 486 13.67 -8.43 3.56
C PHE A 486 14.48 -9.12 2.45
N ALA A 487 13.87 -9.37 1.27
CA ALA A 487 14.60 -9.84 0.10
C ALA A 487 15.66 -8.81 -0.34
N ALA A 488 15.26 -7.55 -0.57
CA ALA A 488 16.18 -6.48 -0.95
C ALA A 488 17.30 -6.25 0.10
N LYS A 489 16.96 -6.36 1.40
CA LYS A 489 17.94 -6.28 2.50
C LYS A 489 18.92 -7.47 2.49
N SER A 490 18.49 -8.66 2.07
CA SER A 490 19.36 -9.83 1.88
C SER A 490 20.28 -9.65 0.67
N ASP A 491 19.75 -9.22 -0.47
CA ASP A 491 20.52 -8.98 -1.69
C ASP A 491 21.62 -7.93 -1.48
N LEU A 492 21.30 -6.85 -0.75
CA LEU A 492 22.26 -5.82 -0.37
C LEU A 492 23.40 -6.38 0.51
N LYS A 493 23.09 -7.26 1.47
CA LYS A 493 24.11 -7.93 2.29
C LYS A 493 25.00 -8.86 1.44
N HIS A 494 24.43 -9.59 0.48
CA HIS A 494 25.20 -10.44 -0.44
C HIS A 494 26.12 -9.60 -1.35
N ALA A 495 25.63 -8.50 -1.90
CA ALA A 495 26.43 -7.58 -2.72
C ALA A 495 27.59 -6.94 -1.92
N ASN A 496 27.34 -6.55 -0.67
CA ASN A 496 28.38 -6.04 0.23
C ASN A 496 29.38 -7.14 0.64
N LEU A 497 28.94 -8.38 0.84
CA LEU A 497 29.81 -9.51 1.14
C LEU A 497 30.75 -9.82 -0.03
N ALA A 498 30.22 -9.84 -1.26
CA ALA A 498 31.01 -9.98 -2.49
C ALA A 498 32.01 -8.82 -2.67
N THR A 499 31.62 -7.60 -2.27
CA THR A 499 32.53 -6.44 -2.26
C THR A 499 33.66 -6.62 -1.24
N ARG A 500 33.38 -7.13 -0.03
CA ARG A 500 34.41 -7.47 0.97
C ARG A 500 35.36 -8.57 0.49
N GLN A 501 34.84 -9.61 -0.15
CA GLN A 501 35.65 -10.67 -0.78
C GLN A 501 36.62 -10.09 -1.81
N LEU A 502 36.12 -9.20 -2.68
CA LEU A 502 36.94 -8.54 -3.71
C LEU A 502 38.03 -7.63 -3.11
N ILE A 503 37.71 -6.88 -2.05
CA ILE A 503 38.72 -6.04 -1.34
C ILE A 503 39.83 -6.92 -0.75
N CYS A 504 39.46 -8.03 -0.08
CA CYS A 504 40.45 -8.98 0.44
C CYS A 504 41.32 -9.58 -0.68
N GLN A 505 40.72 -9.98 -1.80
CA GLN A 505 41.45 -10.51 -2.96
C GLN A 505 42.43 -9.47 -3.52
N GLN A 506 41.98 -8.23 -3.78
CA GLN A 506 42.81 -7.17 -4.34
C GLN A 506 43.96 -6.75 -3.41
N LEU A 507 43.72 -6.67 -2.10
CA LEU A 507 44.77 -6.44 -1.12
C LEU A 507 45.77 -7.60 -1.07
N GLN A 508 45.30 -8.85 -1.16
CA GLN A 508 46.16 -10.03 -1.15
C GLN A 508 47.05 -10.09 -2.40
N GLU A 509 46.48 -9.85 -3.59
CA GLU A 509 47.22 -9.76 -4.85
C GLU A 509 48.26 -8.64 -4.79
N PHE A 510 47.89 -7.45 -4.33
CA PHE A 510 48.80 -6.31 -4.18
C PHE A 510 49.95 -6.62 -3.21
N VAL A 511 49.67 -7.12 -2.00
CA VAL A 511 50.70 -7.42 -1.00
C VAL A 511 51.64 -8.56 -1.44
N ALA A 512 51.15 -9.50 -2.25
CA ALA A 512 51.95 -10.60 -2.77
C ALA A 512 52.81 -10.23 -4.00
N GLN A 513 52.36 -9.29 -4.84
CA GLN A 513 53.04 -8.89 -6.09
C GLN A 513 53.86 -7.61 -5.96
N ALA A 514 53.73 -6.86 -4.87
CA ALA A 514 54.47 -5.62 -4.64
C ALA A 514 55.98 -5.86 -4.50
N ASP A 515 56.77 -5.27 -5.40
CA ASP A 515 58.21 -5.08 -5.19
C ASP A 515 58.45 -3.92 -4.21
N TRP A 516 58.58 -4.26 -2.93
CA TRP A 516 58.84 -3.32 -1.85
C TRP A 516 60.18 -2.57 -1.95
N SER A 517 61.06 -2.92 -2.90
CA SER A 517 62.32 -2.20 -3.13
C SER A 517 62.18 -1.02 -4.10
N SER A 518 61.16 -1.03 -4.96
CA SER A 518 60.96 -0.02 -6.02
C SER A 518 59.54 0.56 -6.09
N ILE A 519 58.71 0.34 -5.06
CA ILE A 519 57.30 0.73 -5.04
C ILE A 519 57.10 2.25 -4.90
N ASP A 520 56.07 2.79 -5.59
CA ASP A 520 55.56 4.13 -5.27
C ASP A 520 54.79 4.09 -3.93
N TRP A 521 55.48 4.49 -2.87
CA TRP A 521 54.93 4.55 -1.52
C TRP A 521 53.68 5.41 -1.37
N LYS A 522 53.49 6.45 -2.21
CA LYS A 522 52.28 7.29 -2.19
C LYS A 522 51.09 6.55 -2.80
N VAL A 523 51.33 5.66 -3.76
CA VAL A 523 50.30 4.74 -4.28
C VAL A 523 49.96 3.67 -3.24
N ALA A 524 50.95 3.09 -2.55
CA ALA A 524 50.71 2.11 -1.49
C ALA A 524 49.89 2.68 -0.31
N GLU A 525 50.20 3.90 0.13
CA GLU A 525 49.42 4.63 1.15
C GLU A 525 47.99 4.93 0.68
N ARG A 526 47.80 5.30 -0.59
CA ARG A 526 46.47 5.53 -1.15
C ARG A 526 45.64 4.25 -1.21
N ILE A 527 46.23 3.12 -1.62
CA ILE A 527 45.56 1.80 -1.63
C ILE A 527 45.09 1.43 -0.22
N HIS A 528 45.94 1.60 0.79
CA HIS A 528 45.62 1.35 2.19
C HIS A 528 44.42 2.18 2.69
N GLN A 529 44.43 3.50 2.42
CA GLN A 529 43.33 4.39 2.78
C GLN A 529 42.02 4.02 2.05
N THR A 530 42.08 3.77 0.74
CA THR A 530 40.92 3.39 -0.07
C THR A 530 40.32 2.07 0.42
N ALA A 531 41.13 1.05 0.69
CA ALA A 531 40.62 -0.24 1.16
C ALA A 531 39.90 -0.13 2.52
N ARG A 532 40.38 0.72 3.45
CA ARG A 532 39.67 1.02 4.71
C ARG A 532 38.34 1.73 4.49
N GLN A 533 38.28 2.64 3.52
CA GLN A 533 37.04 3.37 3.18
C GLN A 533 36.01 2.45 2.53
N GLU A 534 36.40 1.67 1.52
CA GLU A 534 35.52 0.73 0.82
C GLU A 534 35.03 -0.40 1.74
N TRP A 535 35.88 -0.91 2.63
CA TRP A 535 35.49 -1.90 3.65
C TRP A 535 34.41 -1.37 4.61
N LYS A 536 34.54 -0.09 5.02
CA LYS A 536 33.53 0.59 5.86
C LYS A 536 32.23 0.85 5.09
N ALA A 537 32.32 1.19 3.81
CA ALA A 537 31.16 1.43 2.95
C ALA A 537 30.37 0.15 2.61
N ALA A 538 31.04 -1.01 2.52
CA ALA A 538 30.42 -2.32 2.29
C ALA A 538 29.72 -2.86 3.55
N TRP A 539 28.72 -2.16 4.06
CA TRP A 539 27.89 -2.53 5.23
C TRP A 539 26.40 -2.23 4.95
N PRO A 540 25.43 -3.03 5.43
CA PRO A 540 25.55 -4.25 6.24
C PRO A 540 26.00 -5.50 5.46
N VAL A 541 26.44 -6.52 6.20
CA VAL A 541 26.81 -7.87 5.73
C VAL A 541 26.39 -8.92 6.76
N GLU A 542 26.29 -10.19 6.35
CA GLU A 542 26.00 -11.28 7.29
C GLU A 542 27.17 -11.58 8.23
N PHE A 543 26.87 -11.74 9.52
CA PHE A 543 27.89 -11.84 10.57
C PHE A 543 28.75 -13.11 10.45
N ARG A 544 28.11 -14.23 10.10
CA ARG A 544 28.80 -15.53 9.96
C ARG A 544 29.85 -15.49 8.84
N ASP A 545 29.47 -14.95 7.69
CA ASP A 545 30.31 -14.95 6.48
C ASP A 545 31.34 -13.81 6.49
N ASN A 546 31.04 -12.69 7.15
CA ASN A 546 31.99 -11.61 7.35
C ASN A 546 33.15 -11.98 8.28
N ARG A 547 32.94 -12.83 9.29
CA ARG A 547 33.96 -13.17 10.31
C ARG A 547 35.30 -13.68 9.72
N PRO A 548 35.35 -14.62 8.75
CA PRO A 548 36.61 -15.01 8.13
C PRO A 548 37.21 -13.90 7.26
N LEU A 549 36.40 -13.17 6.49
CA LEU A 549 36.87 -12.08 5.62
C LEU A 549 37.49 -10.94 6.43
N GLN A 550 36.90 -10.60 7.57
CA GLN A 550 37.42 -9.57 8.46
C GLN A 550 38.82 -9.93 8.99
N LYS A 551 39.04 -11.18 9.41
CA LYS A 551 40.38 -11.64 9.81
C LYS A 551 41.40 -11.49 8.67
N GLN A 552 41.03 -11.92 7.46
CA GLN A 552 41.88 -11.81 6.28
C GLN A 552 42.20 -10.34 5.96
N PHE A 553 41.21 -9.45 6.02
CA PHE A 553 41.37 -8.01 5.82
C PHE A 553 42.30 -7.39 6.87
N ASP A 554 42.08 -7.68 8.15
CA ASP A 554 42.90 -7.18 9.26
C ASP A 554 44.35 -7.65 9.17
N GLU A 555 44.58 -8.92 8.78
CA GLU A 555 45.92 -9.47 8.52
C GLU A 555 46.62 -8.81 7.32
N LEU A 556 45.90 -8.59 6.21
CA LEU A 556 46.44 -7.94 5.02
C LEU A 556 46.78 -6.47 5.28
N LEU A 557 45.89 -5.73 5.96
CA LEU A 557 46.17 -4.37 6.40
C LEU A 557 47.37 -4.32 7.35
N LYS A 558 47.50 -5.24 8.31
CA LYS A 558 48.65 -5.27 9.22
C LYS A 558 49.98 -5.47 8.49
N ARG A 559 50.01 -6.29 7.43
CA ARG A 559 51.21 -6.47 6.57
C ARG A 559 51.55 -5.20 5.80
N LEU A 560 50.54 -4.52 5.25
CA LEU A 560 50.70 -3.26 4.51
C LEU A 560 51.11 -2.09 5.43
N ASP A 561 50.49 -1.95 6.61
CA ASP A 561 50.84 -0.96 7.63
C ASP A 561 52.30 -1.12 8.09
N ALA A 562 52.76 -2.36 8.29
CA ALA A 562 54.16 -2.61 8.66
C ALA A 562 55.13 -2.04 7.61
N LYS A 563 54.91 -2.35 6.32
CA LYS A 563 55.76 -1.84 5.22
C LYS A 563 55.72 -0.32 5.08
N LEU A 564 54.55 0.30 5.24
CA LEU A 564 54.41 1.76 5.21
C LEU A 564 55.12 2.41 6.40
N ASN A 565 55.11 1.80 7.58
CA ASN A 565 55.77 2.33 8.77
C ASN A 565 57.29 2.16 8.71
N ASP A 566 57.79 1.01 8.23
CA ASP A 566 59.23 0.80 7.98
C ASP A 566 59.80 1.93 7.10
N GLU A 567 59.08 2.31 6.03
CA GLU A 567 59.53 3.35 5.12
C GLU A 567 59.39 4.76 5.71
N ARG A 568 58.30 5.06 6.42
CA ARG A 568 58.15 6.35 7.12
C ARG A 568 59.30 6.58 8.11
N GLN A 569 59.68 5.55 8.88
CA GLN A 569 60.82 5.61 9.81
C GLN A 569 62.15 5.84 9.09
N ARG A 570 62.40 5.21 7.94
CA ARG A 570 63.60 5.50 7.12
C ARG A 570 63.61 6.93 6.61
N ASN A 571 62.50 7.41 6.07
CA ASN A 571 62.36 8.76 5.54
C ASN A 571 62.51 9.82 6.66
N GLU A 572 61.98 9.55 7.85
CA GLU A 572 62.18 10.37 9.05
C GLU A 572 63.64 10.41 9.48
N ALA A 573 64.35 9.28 9.49
CA ALA A 573 65.78 9.24 9.78
C ALA A 573 66.63 10.00 8.73
N LEU A 574 66.28 9.88 7.45
CA LEU A 574 66.92 10.66 6.37
C LEU A 574 66.67 12.16 6.53
N LYS A 575 65.45 12.57 6.89
CA LYS A 575 65.13 13.98 7.19
C LYS A 575 65.88 14.48 8.41
N GLN A 576 65.93 13.71 9.50
CA GLN A 576 66.69 14.07 10.70
C GLN A 576 68.19 14.23 10.39
N ALA A 577 68.77 13.37 9.55
CA ALA A 577 70.16 13.52 9.10
C ALA A 577 70.36 14.81 8.28
N ILE A 578 69.42 15.17 7.39
CA ILE A 578 69.46 16.44 6.66
C ILE A 578 69.38 17.64 7.61
N VAL A 579 68.55 17.59 8.66
CA VAL A 579 68.50 18.64 9.69
C VAL A 579 69.85 18.79 10.38
N THR A 580 70.45 17.70 10.85
CA THR A 580 71.76 17.73 11.51
C THR A 580 72.86 18.26 10.58
N SER A 581 72.92 17.83 9.32
CA SER A 581 73.87 18.41 8.35
C SER A 581 73.59 19.89 8.07
N ALA A 582 72.33 20.34 8.07
CA ALA A 582 72.01 21.76 7.92
C ALA A 582 72.40 22.60 9.15
N GLU A 583 72.36 22.02 10.36
CA GLU A 583 72.89 22.63 11.59
C GLU A 583 74.43 22.76 11.54
N GLU A 584 75.14 21.74 11.03
CA GLU A 584 76.60 21.77 10.84
C GLU A 584 77.05 22.86 9.83
N LEU A 585 76.27 23.10 8.77
CA LEU A 585 76.55 24.15 7.79
C LEU A 585 76.56 25.58 8.36
N ILE A 586 75.97 25.81 9.54
CA ILE A 586 75.99 27.12 10.23
C ILE A 586 77.43 27.53 10.58
N SER A 587 78.31 26.56 10.84
CA SER A 587 79.71 26.79 11.24
C SER A 587 80.73 26.55 10.11
N THR A 588 80.28 26.40 8.87
CA THR A 588 81.13 26.06 7.72
C THR A 588 81.60 27.31 6.97
N GLU A 589 82.92 27.49 6.87
CA GLU A 589 83.55 28.50 6.02
C GLU A 589 84.31 27.84 4.86
N PRO A 590 84.29 28.41 3.63
CA PRO A 590 83.66 29.68 3.26
C PRO A 590 82.15 29.59 3.04
N LEU A 591 81.44 30.68 3.34
CA LEU A 591 79.98 30.80 3.27
C LEU A 591 79.38 30.41 1.91
N THR A 592 80.10 30.64 0.81
CA THR A 592 79.66 30.27 -0.55
C THR A 592 79.37 28.79 -0.68
N ASP A 593 80.19 27.96 -0.04
CA ASP A 593 80.15 26.51 -0.20
C ASP A 593 79.06 25.93 0.70
N ALA A 594 78.85 26.53 1.89
CA ALA A 594 77.72 26.25 2.76
C ALA A 594 76.37 26.59 2.09
N MET A 595 76.29 27.69 1.34
CA MET A 595 75.07 28.05 0.58
C MET A 595 74.74 27.06 -0.55
N VAL A 596 75.75 26.49 -1.21
CA VAL A 596 75.55 25.45 -2.24
C VAL A 596 75.04 24.16 -1.59
N GLN A 597 75.72 23.70 -0.53
CA GLN A 597 75.35 22.49 0.21
C GLN A 597 73.94 22.59 0.82
N ALA A 598 73.56 23.75 1.40
CA ALA A 598 72.22 23.97 1.94
C ALA A 598 71.12 23.84 0.86
N LYS A 599 71.40 24.24 -0.39
CA LYS A 599 70.48 24.10 -1.52
C LYS A 599 70.38 22.66 -2.01
N GLU A 600 71.45 21.88 -1.94
CA GLU A 600 71.44 20.45 -2.23
C GLU A 600 70.66 19.69 -1.15
N LEU A 601 70.86 20.00 0.13
CA LEU A 601 70.07 19.48 1.26
C LEU A 601 68.58 19.79 1.10
N GLN A 602 68.21 21.01 0.67
CA GLN A 602 66.82 21.35 0.35
C GLN A 602 66.24 20.49 -0.79
N GLY A 603 67.06 20.19 -1.81
CA GLY A 603 66.68 19.29 -2.90
C GLY A 603 66.45 17.85 -2.42
N HIS A 604 67.36 17.32 -1.61
CA HIS A 604 67.23 16.00 -1.01
C HIS A 604 66.00 15.92 -0.09
N TRP A 605 65.74 16.93 0.73
CA TRP A 605 64.56 17.00 1.59
C TRP A 605 63.25 16.89 0.82
N GLN A 606 63.14 17.59 -0.31
CA GLN A 606 61.96 17.57 -1.18
C GLN A 606 61.80 16.24 -1.96
N ALA A 607 62.89 15.48 -2.12
CA ALA A 607 62.89 14.18 -2.78
C ALA A 607 62.47 13.03 -1.84
N ILE A 608 62.61 13.20 -0.52
CA ILE A 608 62.21 12.18 0.47
C ILE A 608 60.70 11.87 0.38
N GLY A 609 60.36 10.60 0.59
CA GLY A 609 59.04 10.02 0.39
C GLY A 609 58.00 10.33 1.47
N ILE A 610 57.24 9.31 1.85
CA ILE A 610 56.20 9.42 2.88
C ILE A 610 56.82 9.45 4.29
N THR A 611 56.20 10.21 5.19
CA THR A 611 56.59 10.38 6.60
C THR A 611 55.32 10.47 7.47
N HIS A 612 55.44 10.27 8.77
CA HIS A 612 54.36 10.59 9.70
C HIS A 612 54.23 12.11 9.83
N HIS A 613 53.06 12.64 9.45
CA HIS A 613 52.73 14.09 9.47
C HIS A 613 53.00 14.81 10.81
N ARG A 614 53.15 14.09 11.94
CA ARG A 614 53.57 14.67 13.21
C ARG A 614 55.08 14.94 13.27
N GLU A 615 55.90 13.96 12.88
CA GLU A 615 57.35 14.13 12.86
C GLU A 615 57.77 15.03 11.69
N ASP A 616 57.08 14.95 10.54
CA ASP A 616 57.29 15.81 9.35
C ASP A 616 57.05 17.31 9.59
N ARG A 617 56.35 17.66 10.69
CA ARG A 617 56.10 19.04 11.13
C ARG A 617 57.04 19.52 12.24
N LYS A 618 57.85 18.61 12.77
CA LYS A 618 58.74 18.81 13.91
C LYS A 618 60.20 18.88 13.44
N LEU A 619 60.53 18.06 12.46
CA LEU A 619 61.70 18.19 11.58
C LEU A 619 61.48 19.37 10.61
#